data_AF-U5EJ96-F1
#
_entry.id   AF-U5EJ96-F1
#
_cell.length_a   1.000
_cell.length_b   1.000
_cell.length_c   1.000
_cell.angle_alpha   90.00
_cell.angle_beta   90.00
_cell.angle_gamma   90.00
#
_symmetry.space_group_name_H-M   'P 1'
#
loop_
_entity.id
_entity.type
_entity.pdbx_description
1 polymer ?
#
loop_
_entity_poly.entity_id
_entity_poly.type
_entity_poly.pdbx_seq_one_letter_code
_entity_poly.pdbx_strand_id
1 'polypeptide(L)'
;MGDIHVFRGLIVFRPRALRLLAVASAAALGLTLGSGAAGAGVDSSAAVVDGRDRLVEAVQSDTRIDVVAPLDGNPLTREWFHSGTASYRVTGPDAASWAGRLTVGYQIGYPATLDGRLKFEWSTPGLGIEVGTGGPTVKIDGLLPRAGVELGVGFGPGIREVEVAAGEVTGTDGVLRLAGFHGTVTGVLGPANLRPFVRIVSATGDTVVTYGPTVSF
;
A
#
# COMPACT_ATOMS: atom_id res chain seq x y z
N MET A 1 15.48 -10.63 2.36
CA MET A 1 14.58 -10.50 1.19
C MET A 1 13.19 -10.85 1.71
N GLY A 2 12.42 -9.85 2.15
CA GLY A 2 11.10 -10.06 2.74
C GLY A 2 10.05 -10.14 1.64
N ASP A 3 9.40 -11.28 1.50
CA ASP A 3 8.34 -11.48 0.53
C ASP A 3 7.03 -10.85 1.02
N ILE A 4 6.39 -10.08 0.14
CA ILE A 4 5.07 -9.47 0.39
C ILE A 4 4.02 -10.53 0.04
N HIS A 5 3.35 -11.07 1.06
CA HIS A 5 2.27 -12.04 0.86
C HIS A 5 0.91 -11.33 0.75
N VAL A 6 0.28 -11.42 -0.42
CA VAL A 6 -1.05 -10.87 -0.71
C VAL A 6 -2.07 -12.00 -0.83
N PHE A 7 -3.11 -11.98 0.01
CA PHE A 7 -4.28 -12.86 -0.13
C PHE A 7 -5.39 -12.18 -0.93
N ARG A 8 -5.83 -12.81 -2.01
CA ARG A 8 -6.89 -12.31 -2.91
C ARG A 8 -8.28 -12.68 -2.36
N GLY A 9 -9.03 -11.69 -1.87
CA GLY A 9 -10.44 -11.82 -1.50
C GLY A 9 -11.38 -11.70 -2.70
N LEU A 10 -12.51 -12.42 -2.65
CA LEU A 10 -13.55 -12.48 -3.68
C LEU A 10 -14.30 -11.13 -3.80
N ILE A 11 -14.27 -10.52 -4.98
CA ILE A 11 -14.91 -9.24 -5.30
C ILE A 11 -16.35 -9.50 -5.77
N VAL A 12 -17.33 -8.85 -5.12
CA VAL A 12 -18.74 -8.87 -5.55
C VAL A 12 -19.03 -7.62 -6.37
N PHE A 13 -19.16 -7.78 -7.69
CA PHE A 13 -19.70 -6.76 -8.59
C PHE A 13 -21.22 -6.68 -8.43
N ARG A 14 -21.75 -5.48 -8.12
CA ARG A 14 -23.19 -5.21 -8.20
C ARG A 14 -23.47 -4.16 -9.28
N PRO A 15 -24.07 -4.53 -10.43
CA PRO A 15 -24.53 -3.53 -11.38
C PRO A 15 -25.78 -2.82 -10.82
N ARG A 16 -25.74 -1.49 -10.75
CA ARG A 16 -26.96 -0.69 -10.58
C ARG A 16 -27.41 -0.25 -11.96
N ALA A 17 -28.49 -0.85 -12.46
CA ALA A 17 -29.20 -0.34 -13.62
C ALA A 17 -30.06 0.85 -13.17
N LEU A 18 -29.68 2.07 -13.58
CA LEU A 18 -30.56 3.23 -13.50
C LEU A 18 -30.80 3.70 -14.94
N ARG A 19 -31.97 3.41 -15.48
CA ARG A 19 -32.46 4.04 -16.72
C ARG A 19 -33.09 5.37 -16.34
N LEU A 20 -32.53 6.48 -16.79
CA LEU A 20 -33.22 7.77 -16.77
C LEU A 20 -32.95 8.52 -18.08
N LEU A 21 -34.05 9.04 -18.60
CA LEU A 21 -34.27 9.73 -19.86
C LEU A 21 -33.46 11.04 -19.90
N ALA A 22 -32.82 11.32 -21.04
CA ALA A 22 -32.19 12.63 -21.30
C ALA A 22 -33.25 13.69 -21.59
N VAL A 23 -33.04 14.95 -21.17
CA VAL A 23 -33.19 16.18 -21.98
C VAL A 23 -32.64 17.41 -21.21
N ALA A 24 -31.81 18.18 -21.94
CA ALA A 24 -31.45 19.61 -21.88
C ALA A 24 -30.76 20.25 -20.66
N SER A 25 -29.62 20.87 -20.97
CA SER A 25 -28.79 21.73 -20.12
C SER A 25 -29.44 23.10 -19.87
N ALA A 26 -29.48 23.53 -18.61
CA ALA A 26 -29.50 24.93 -18.21
C ALA A 26 -28.75 25.09 -16.89
N ALA A 27 -27.77 25.99 -16.85
CA ALA A 27 -27.02 26.34 -15.65
C ALA A 27 -27.95 27.04 -14.64
N ALA A 28 -27.99 26.53 -13.41
CA ALA A 28 -28.45 27.27 -12.25
C ALA A 28 -27.68 26.77 -11.01
N LEU A 29 -26.89 27.66 -10.41
CA LEU A 29 -26.34 27.50 -9.07
C LEU A 29 -27.51 27.49 -8.07
N GLY A 30 -27.98 26.31 -7.72
CA GLY A 30 -28.97 26.09 -6.66
C GLY A 30 -28.29 25.57 -5.41
N LEU A 31 -28.08 26.45 -4.42
CA LEU A 31 -27.78 26.04 -3.04
C LEU A 31 -29.00 25.28 -2.50
N THR A 32 -28.94 23.96 -2.55
CA THR A 32 -29.87 23.08 -1.84
C THR A 32 -29.23 22.72 -0.50
N LEU A 33 -29.66 23.41 0.55
CA LEU A 33 -29.51 22.94 1.93
C LEU A 33 -30.64 21.94 2.20
N GLY A 34 -30.32 20.66 2.39
CA GLY A 34 -31.30 19.70 2.86
C GLY A 34 -30.90 18.23 2.72
N SER A 35 -30.87 17.55 3.87
CA SER A 35 -30.73 16.10 4.12
C SER A 35 -29.34 15.49 3.89
N GLY A 36 -28.70 15.12 5.00
CA GLY A 36 -27.39 14.47 5.04
C GLY A 36 -27.41 13.12 4.35
N ALA A 37 -26.99 13.08 3.09
CA ALA A 37 -26.12 12.00 2.67
C ALA A 37 -24.82 12.21 3.43
N ALA A 38 -24.37 11.21 4.20
CA ALA A 38 -22.98 11.18 4.62
C ALA A 38 -22.16 11.28 3.33
N GLY A 39 -21.63 12.47 3.07
CA GLY A 39 -20.84 12.72 1.88
C GLY A 39 -19.63 11.82 2.00
N ALA A 40 -19.57 10.80 1.15
CA ALA A 40 -18.31 10.09 0.94
C ALA A 40 -17.29 11.17 0.59
N GLY A 41 -16.36 11.42 1.51
CA GLY A 41 -15.36 12.46 1.33
C GLY A 41 -14.52 12.07 0.14
N VAL A 42 -14.51 12.89 -0.91
CA VAL A 42 -13.53 12.69 -1.99
C VAL A 42 -12.16 13.02 -1.38
N ASP A 43 -11.30 12.01 -1.30
CA ASP A 43 -9.94 12.17 -0.76
C ASP A 43 -9.02 12.78 -1.82
N SER A 44 -9.19 12.34 -3.08
CA SER A 44 -8.44 12.85 -4.22
C SER A 44 -9.16 12.54 -5.53
N SER A 45 -8.97 13.39 -6.54
CA SER A 45 -9.37 13.10 -7.92
C SER A 45 -8.32 13.61 -8.90
N ALA A 46 -8.33 13.06 -10.12
CA ALA A 46 -7.53 13.53 -11.23
C ALA A 46 -8.26 13.20 -12.54
N ALA A 47 -8.09 14.03 -13.55
CA ALA A 47 -8.72 13.82 -14.85
C ALA A 47 -7.75 14.05 -16.00
N VAL A 48 -8.02 13.37 -17.12
CA VAL A 48 -7.31 13.53 -18.40
C VAL A 48 -8.33 13.58 -19.53
N VAL A 49 -8.06 14.37 -20.56
CA VAL A 49 -8.81 14.31 -21.81
C VAL A 49 -8.14 13.26 -22.70
N ASP A 50 -8.90 12.24 -23.10
CA ASP A 50 -8.38 11.15 -23.93
C ASP A 50 -8.34 11.50 -25.42
N GLY A 51 -7.77 10.61 -26.24
CA GLY A 51 -7.63 10.82 -27.69
C GLY A 51 -8.93 10.91 -28.49
N ARG A 52 -10.11 10.84 -27.85
CA ARG A 52 -11.43 11.02 -28.47
C ARG A 52 -12.22 12.19 -27.84
N ASP A 53 -11.51 13.15 -27.24
CA ASP A 53 -12.08 14.32 -26.58
C ASP A 53 -13.06 13.99 -25.43
N ARG A 54 -12.83 12.86 -24.75
CA ARG A 54 -13.58 12.50 -23.53
C ARG A 54 -12.75 12.84 -22.30
N LEU A 55 -13.36 13.52 -21.34
CA LEU A 55 -12.78 13.72 -20.02
C LEU A 55 -12.98 12.45 -19.20
N VAL A 56 -11.89 11.80 -18.84
CA VAL A 56 -11.83 10.62 -17.98
C VAL A 56 -11.30 11.03 -16.62
N GLU A 57 -12.08 10.81 -15.56
CA GLU A 57 -11.78 11.18 -14.19
C GLU A 57 -11.63 9.92 -13.33
N ALA A 58 -10.55 9.83 -12.55
CA ALA A 58 -10.36 8.86 -11.47
C ALA A 58 -10.60 9.55 -10.13
N VAL A 59 -11.38 8.92 -9.26
CA VAL A 59 -11.77 9.48 -7.95
C VAL A 59 -11.52 8.44 -6.86
N GLN A 60 -10.84 8.87 -5.82
CA GLN A 60 -10.62 8.13 -4.58
C GLN A 60 -11.45 8.76 -3.46
N SER A 61 -12.13 7.93 -2.67
CA SER A 61 -13.02 8.38 -1.60
C SER A 61 -13.07 7.37 -0.46
N ASP A 62 -13.41 7.85 0.73
CA ASP A 62 -13.56 7.05 1.95
C ASP A 62 -12.35 6.18 2.30
N THR A 63 -11.14 6.65 1.95
CA THR A 63 -9.91 5.90 2.15
C THR A 63 -9.57 5.83 3.63
N ARG A 64 -9.41 4.60 4.12
CA ARG A 64 -9.07 4.32 5.51
C ARG A 64 -7.97 3.27 5.56
N ILE A 65 -6.89 3.62 6.25
CA ILE A 65 -5.79 2.73 6.60
C ILE A 65 -5.81 2.55 8.12
N ASP A 66 -6.19 1.37 8.58
CA ASP A 66 -6.18 1.01 9.99
C ASP A 66 -4.89 0.27 10.31
N VAL A 67 -3.93 0.96 10.94
CA VAL A 67 -2.69 0.35 11.41
C VAL A 67 -2.95 -0.39 12.72
N VAL A 68 -2.50 -1.64 12.81
CA VAL A 68 -2.73 -2.51 13.96
C VAL A 68 -1.42 -3.05 14.53
N ALA A 69 -1.48 -3.52 15.78
CA ALA A 69 -0.37 -4.26 16.36
C ALA A 69 -0.11 -5.54 15.53
N PRO A 70 1.14 -5.85 15.15
CA PRO A 70 1.45 -7.03 14.36
C PRO A 70 1.03 -8.32 15.05
N LEU A 71 0.38 -9.21 14.31
CA LEU A 71 -0.09 -10.50 14.82
C LEU A 71 1.08 -11.44 15.21
N ASP A 72 2.25 -11.27 14.57
CA ASP A 72 3.47 -12.02 14.87
C ASP A 72 4.22 -11.52 16.11
N GLY A 73 3.77 -10.41 16.72
CA GLY A 73 4.43 -9.77 17.86
C GLY A 73 5.81 -9.18 17.56
N ASN A 74 6.21 -9.11 16.28
CA ASN A 74 7.52 -8.65 15.88
C ASN A 74 7.55 -7.11 15.78
N PRO A 75 8.41 -6.41 16.54
CA PRO A 75 8.50 -4.95 16.50
C PRO A 75 9.00 -4.40 15.14
N LEU A 76 9.57 -5.24 14.29
CA LEU A 76 10.00 -4.90 12.94
C LEU A 76 8.92 -5.19 11.88
N THR A 77 7.79 -5.75 12.30
CA THR A 77 6.62 -5.92 11.42
C THR A 77 5.74 -4.68 11.50
N ARG A 78 5.11 -4.36 10.38
CA ARG A 78 4.03 -3.39 10.28
C ARG A 78 2.84 -4.08 9.66
N GLU A 79 1.65 -3.85 10.20
CA GLU A 79 0.42 -4.51 9.78
C GLU A 79 -0.72 -3.49 9.72
N TRP A 80 -1.56 -3.59 8.68
CA TRP A 80 -2.66 -2.67 8.45
C TRP A 80 -3.83 -3.29 7.67
N PHE A 81 -4.98 -2.63 7.73
CA PHE A 81 -6.14 -2.89 6.88
C PHE A 81 -6.47 -1.68 6.01
N HIS A 82 -6.67 -1.89 4.71
CA HIS A 82 -7.06 -0.89 3.74
C HIS A 82 -8.54 -1.05 3.36
N SER A 83 -9.30 0.03 3.53
CA SER A 83 -10.67 0.17 3.02
C SER A 83 -10.79 1.46 2.23
N GLY A 84 -11.72 1.52 1.29
CA GLY A 84 -11.96 2.72 0.49
C GLY A 84 -12.78 2.45 -0.76
N THR A 85 -13.11 3.52 -1.47
CA THR A 85 -13.89 3.49 -2.70
C THR A 85 -13.09 4.13 -3.83
N ALA A 86 -12.84 3.34 -4.87
CA ALA A 86 -12.33 3.82 -6.15
C ALA A 86 -13.49 3.98 -7.12
N SER A 87 -13.56 5.09 -7.83
CA SER A 87 -14.57 5.32 -8.85
C SER A 87 -13.99 6.04 -10.06
N TYR A 88 -14.72 5.98 -11.16
CA TYR A 88 -14.39 6.72 -12.36
C TYR A 88 -15.61 7.40 -12.94
N ARG A 89 -15.37 8.47 -13.73
CA ARG A 89 -16.39 9.17 -14.51
C ARG A 89 -15.84 9.49 -15.89
N VAL A 90 -16.66 9.34 -16.91
CA VAL A 90 -16.33 9.67 -18.30
C VAL A 90 -17.41 10.59 -18.84
N THR A 91 -17.01 11.73 -19.37
CA THR A 91 -17.91 12.70 -20.03
C THR A 91 -17.34 13.11 -21.39
N GLY A 92 -18.20 13.37 -22.36
CA GLY A 92 -17.79 13.73 -23.72
C GLY A 92 -18.46 12.87 -24.79
N PRO A 93 -18.01 12.97 -26.05
CA PRO A 93 -18.56 12.19 -27.17
C PRO A 93 -18.51 10.69 -26.91
N ASP A 94 -19.58 9.97 -27.24
CA ASP A 94 -19.68 8.50 -27.15
C ASP A 94 -19.22 7.87 -25.81
N ALA A 95 -19.30 8.61 -24.71
CA ALA A 95 -18.83 8.16 -23.40
C ALA A 95 -19.52 6.87 -22.90
N ALA A 96 -20.75 6.60 -23.35
CA ALA A 96 -21.47 5.36 -23.03
C ALA A 96 -20.78 4.10 -23.59
N SER A 97 -19.95 4.24 -24.64
CA SER A 97 -19.16 3.15 -25.23
C SER A 97 -17.76 3.02 -24.61
N TRP A 98 -17.44 3.84 -23.61
CA TRP A 98 -16.12 3.84 -22.98
C TRP A 98 -15.86 2.51 -22.26
N ALA A 99 -14.62 2.04 -22.31
CA ALA A 99 -14.15 0.83 -21.62
C ALA A 99 -12.72 1.03 -21.12
N GLY A 100 -12.39 0.38 -20.02
CA GLY A 100 -11.06 0.42 -19.43
C GLY A 100 -10.95 -0.42 -18.16
N ARG A 101 -9.87 -0.21 -17.42
CA ARG A 101 -9.53 -0.95 -16.21
C ARG A 101 -9.36 -0.01 -15.02
N LEU A 102 -10.21 -0.17 -14.02
CA LEU A 102 -10.13 0.56 -12.74
C LEU A 102 -9.29 -0.25 -11.75
N THR A 103 -8.29 0.39 -11.15
CA THR A 103 -7.35 -0.21 -10.19
C THR A 103 -7.29 0.65 -8.92
N VAL A 104 -7.31 0.01 -7.76
CA VAL A 104 -7.07 0.63 -6.46
C VAL A 104 -5.88 -0.05 -5.79
N GLY A 105 -5.02 0.74 -5.15
CA GLY A 105 -3.83 0.23 -4.51
C GLY A 105 -3.17 1.24 -3.58
N TYR A 106 -1.93 0.96 -3.21
CA TYR A 106 -1.09 1.91 -2.50
C TYR A 106 0.37 1.73 -2.87
N GLN A 107 1.14 2.80 -2.71
CA GLN A 107 2.59 2.75 -2.65
C GLN A 107 3.03 2.56 -1.20
N ILE A 108 4.04 1.73 -0.96
CA ILE A 108 4.69 1.56 0.33
C ILE A 108 6.17 1.94 0.23
N GLY A 109 6.68 2.66 1.23
CA GLY A 109 8.10 3.01 1.33
C GLY A 109 8.56 3.09 2.78
N TYR A 110 9.77 2.57 3.03
CA TYR A 110 10.45 2.64 4.33
C TYR A 110 11.96 2.75 4.10
N PRO A 111 12.70 3.40 5.02
CA PRO A 111 14.07 3.84 4.75
C PRO A 111 15.11 2.72 4.86
N ALA A 112 14.89 1.76 5.75
CA ALA A 112 15.88 0.71 6.04
C ALA A 112 15.22 -0.64 6.33
N THR A 113 15.95 -1.72 6.09
CA THR A 113 15.52 -3.08 6.39
C THR A 113 16.56 -3.84 7.20
N LEU A 114 16.11 -4.71 8.09
CA LEU A 114 16.98 -5.63 8.80
C LEU A 114 17.10 -6.94 8.00
N ASP A 115 18.25 -7.21 7.39
CA ASP A 115 18.50 -8.43 6.63
C ASP A 115 19.09 -9.54 7.51
N GLY A 116 18.38 -9.92 8.56
CA GLY A 116 18.69 -10.88 9.64
C GLY A 116 19.89 -11.85 9.52
N ARG A 117 21.12 -11.36 9.31
CA ARG A 117 22.36 -12.14 9.51
C ARG A 117 22.74 -12.10 10.98
N LEU A 118 22.10 -12.94 11.78
CA LEU A 118 22.52 -13.17 13.17
C LEU A 118 23.79 -14.03 13.17
N LYS A 119 24.96 -13.42 13.36
CA LYS A 119 26.16 -14.16 13.76
C LYS A 119 26.21 -14.21 15.28
N PHE A 120 25.95 -15.38 15.85
CA PHE A 120 26.18 -15.65 17.25
C PHE A 120 27.62 -16.12 17.42
N GLU A 121 28.49 -15.25 17.94
CA GLU A 121 29.80 -15.68 18.42
C GLU A 121 29.65 -16.14 19.87
N TRP A 122 29.76 -17.45 20.07
CA TRP A 122 29.86 -18.04 21.41
C TRP A 122 31.30 -18.51 21.63
N SER A 123 32.03 -17.83 22.51
CA SER A 123 33.37 -18.25 22.94
C SER A 123 33.28 -18.79 24.36
N THR A 124 33.55 -20.09 24.54
CA THR A 124 33.70 -20.71 25.85
C THR A 124 35.08 -20.41 26.42
N PRO A 125 35.21 -20.18 27.75
CA PRO A 125 36.51 -20.01 28.39
C PRO A 125 37.44 -21.17 28.08
N GLY A 126 38.67 -20.86 27.66
CA GLY A 126 39.71 -21.85 27.39
C GLY A 126 40.77 -21.85 28.50
N LEU A 127 41.24 -23.04 28.88
CA LEU A 127 42.43 -23.19 29.72
C LEU A 127 43.63 -23.46 28.82
N GLY A 128 44.60 -22.54 28.81
CA GLY A 128 45.85 -22.68 28.07
C GLY A 128 47.01 -22.98 29.01
N ILE A 129 47.88 -23.92 28.63
CA ILE A 129 49.15 -24.18 29.31
C ILE A 129 50.26 -23.73 28.38
N GLU A 130 51.00 -22.69 28.78
CA GLU A 130 52.16 -22.21 28.04
C GLU A 130 53.42 -22.74 28.73
N VAL A 131 54.24 -23.50 28.00
CA VAL A 131 55.52 -24.03 28.52
C VAL A 131 56.65 -23.12 28.07
N GLY A 132 57.05 -22.21 28.95
CA GLY A 132 58.24 -21.38 28.78
C GLY A 132 59.47 -22.00 29.44
N THR A 133 60.64 -21.40 29.23
CA THR A 133 61.94 -21.81 29.78
C THR A 133 62.04 -21.80 31.32
N GLY A 134 60.97 -21.39 32.03
CA GLY A 134 60.85 -21.40 33.50
C GLY A 134 59.82 -22.37 34.08
N GLY A 135 59.25 -23.29 33.29
CA GLY A 135 58.22 -24.25 33.73
C GLY A 135 56.81 -23.95 33.20
N PRO A 136 55.82 -24.83 33.43
CA PRO A 136 54.47 -24.67 32.91
C PRO A 136 53.74 -23.53 33.62
N THR A 137 53.29 -22.53 32.86
CA THR A 137 52.42 -21.45 33.36
C THR A 137 51.00 -21.68 32.87
N VAL A 138 50.04 -21.79 33.80
CA VAL A 138 48.61 -21.92 33.48
C VAL A 138 48.04 -20.50 33.32
N LYS A 139 47.58 -20.16 32.11
CA LYS A 139 46.84 -18.92 31.85
C LYS A 139 45.37 -19.26 31.66
N ILE A 140 44.51 -18.47 32.31
CA ILE A 140 43.06 -18.54 32.12
C ILE A 140 42.67 -17.37 31.21
N ASP A 141 42.39 -17.67 29.94
CA ASP A 141 41.97 -16.66 28.97
C ASP A 141 40.43 -16.65 28.86
N GLY A 142 39.83 -15.46 28.97
CA GLY A 142 38.40 -15.26 28.69
C GLY A 142 37.43 -15.81 29.75
N LEU A 143 37.52 -15.32 31.00
CA LEU A 143 36.72 -15.76 32.16
C LEU A 143 35.21 -15.50 32.09
N LEU A 144 34.72 -14.68 31.15
CA LEU A 144 33.31 -14.37 31.00
C LEU A 144 32.84 -14.71 29.59
N PRO A 145 31.77 -15.51 29.43
CA PRO A 145 31.17 -15.74 28.11
C PRO A 145 30.77 -14.39 27.51
N ARG A 146 31.25 -14.12 26.30
CA ARG A 146 30.87 -12.94 25.51
C ARG A 146 29.92 -13.41 24.42
N ALA A 147 28.72 -12.85 24.41
CA ALA A 147 27.78 -12.98 23.30
C ALA A 147 27.77 -11.66 22.55
N GLY A 148 28.21 -11.68 21.28
CA GLY A 148 28.07 -10.56 20.35
C GLY A 148 26.85 -10.80 19.45
N VAL A 149 26.09 -9.74 19.18
CA VAL A 149 25.03 -9.74 18.16
C VAL A 149 25.41 -8.70 17.11
N GLU A 150 25.73 -9.15 15.90
CA GLU A 150 25.91 -8.26 14.75
C GLU A 150 24.60 -8.22 13.96
N LEU A 151 24.07 -7.02 13.71
CA LEU A 151 22.82 -6.80 12.98
C LEU A 151 23.12 -6.12 11.64
N GLY A 152 22.79 -6.81 10.54
CA GLY A 152 22.87 -6.24 9.19
C GLY A 152 21.71 -5.29 8.93
N VAL A 153 22.01 -4.00 8.72
CA VAL A 153 21.04 -2.99 8.30
C VAL A 153 21.28 -2.66 6.84
N GLY A 154 20.29 -2.93 5.99
CA GLY A 154 20.28 -2.57 4.58
C GLY A 154 19.39 -1.36 4.30
N PHE A 155 19.53 -0.77 3.12
CA PHE A 155 18.57 0.21 2.62
C PHE A 155 17.21 -0.45 2.37
N GLY A 156 16.14 0.29 2.63
CA GLY A 156 14.79 -0.15 2.26
C GLY A 156 14.65 -0.33 0.74
N PRO A 157 13.58 -0.97 0.27
CA PRO A 157 13.41 -1.38 -1.13
C PRO A 157 13.07 -0.22 -2.08
N GLY A 158 13.21 1.03 -1.64
CA GLY A 158 12.61 2.20 -2.29
C GLY A 158 11.08 2.21 -2.15
N ILE A 159 10.41 2.88 -3.08
CA ILE A 159 8.94 2.91 -3.15
C ILE A 159 8.47 1.70 -3.96
N ARG A 160 7.52 0.93 -3.41
CA ARG A 160 6.89 -0.21 -4.08
C ARG A 160 5.41 0.05 -4.26
N GLU A 161 4.88 -0.28 -5.43
CA GLU A 161 3.44 -0.21 -5.70
C GLU A 161 2.80 -1.57 -5.43
N VAL A 162 1.64 -1.57 -4.77
CA VAL A 162 0.83 -2.75 -4.50
C VAL A 162 -0.56 -2.50 -5.07
N GLU A 163 -0.92 -3.26 -6.10
CA GLU A 163 -2.30 -3.32 -6.59
C GLU A 163 -3.12 -4.20 -5.65
N VAL A 164 -4.16 -3.60 -5.07
CA VAL A 164 -5.01 -4.27 -4.09
C VAL A 164 -6.19 -4.95 -4.77
N ALA A 165 -6.87 -4.21 -5.64
CA ALA A 165 -7.96 -4.74 -6.44
C ALA A 165 -8.03 -4.01 -7.78
N ALA A 166 -8.49 -4.72 -8.81
CA ALA A 166 -8.68 -4.15 -10.13
C ALA A 166 -9.79 -4.87 -10.88
N GLY A 167 -10.43 -4.18 -11.82
CA GLY A 167 -11.49 -4.75 -12.65
C GLY A 167 -11.69 -3.99 -13.95
N GLU A 168 -12.13 -4.72 -14.97
CA GLU A 168 -12.59 -4.13 -16.23
C GLU A 168 -13.94 -3.43 -16.00
N VAL A 169 -14.09 -2.25 -16.59
CA VAL A 169 -15.24 -1.37 -16.43
C VAL A 169 -15.66 -0.81 -17.79
N THR A 170 -16.95 -0.53 -17.93
CA THR A 170 -17.55 -0.02 -19.18
C THR A 170 -18.63 1.00 -18.86
N GLY A 171 -18.85 1.96 -19.76
CA GLY A 171 -19.84 3.02 -19.60
C GLY A 171 -19.26 4.26 -18.94
N THR A 172 -20.16 5.18 -18.56
CA THR A 172 -19.83 6.54 -18.12
C THR A 172 -19.35 6.64 -16.67
N ASP A 173 -19.63 5.64 -15.85
CA ASP A 173 -19.31 5.65 -14.43
C ASP A 173 -19.25 4.22 -13.89
N GLY A 174 -18.51 4.07 -12.79
CA GLY A 174 -18.46 2.81 -12.07
C GLY A 174 -17.62 2.93 -10.81
N VAL A 175 -17.77 1.91 -9.96
CA VAL A 175 -17.23 1.93 -8.60
C VAL A 175 -16.66 0.56 -8.23
N LEU A 176 -15.48 0.57 -7.63
CA LEU A 176 -14.84 -0.56 -6.96
C LEU A 176 -14.69 -0.22 -5.46
N ARG A 177 -15.25 -1.06 -4.60
CA ARG A 177 -15.18 -0.88 -3.14
C ARG A 177 -14.26 -1.90 -2.52
N LEU A 178 -13.43 -1.43 -1.61
CA LEU A 178 -12.50 -2.20 -0.82
C LEU A 178 -12.89 -2.10 0.65
N ALA A 179 -12.92 -3.23 1.36
CA ALA A 179 -13.16 -3.25 2.80
C ALA A 179 -12.27 -4.30 3.46
N GLY A 180 -11.50 -3.88 4.45
CA GLY A 180 -10.72 -4.77 5.31
C GLY A 180 -9.60 -5.52 4.58
N PHE A 181 -8.99 -4.94 3.54
CA PHE A 181 -7.89 -5.61 2.85
C PHE A 181 -6.62 -5.56 3.69
N HIS A 182 -6.10 -6.74 4.04
CA HIS A 182 -4.94 -6.88 4.92
C HIS A 182 -3.62 -6.66 4.16
N GLY A 183 -2.73 -5.85 4.74
CA GLY A 183 -1.36 -5.67 4.30
C GLY A 183 -0.38 -5.80 5.46
N THR A 184 0.79 -6.38 5.17
CA THR A 184 1.87 -6.53 6.14
C THR A 184 3.24 -6.43 5.46
N VAL A 185 4.22 -5.92 6.19
CA VAL A 185 5.64 -5.97 5.81
C VAL A 185 6.50 -6.15 7.05
N THR A 186 7.54 -6.99 6.96
CA THR A 186 8.45 -7.27 8.07
C THR A 186 9.88 -6.84 7.78
N GLY A 187 10.69 -6.77 8.84
CA GLY A 187 12.06 -6.29 8.78
C GLY A 187 12.15 -4.79 8.51
N VAL A 188 11.14 -3.99 8.86
CA VAL A 188 11.13 -2.54 8.66
C VAL A 188 11.86 -1.84 9.79
N LEU A 189 12.84 -1.02 9.42
CA LEU A 189 13.53 -0.11 10.32
C LEU A 189 13.14 1.34 9.98
N GLY A 190 12.63 2.06 10.98
CA GLY A 190 12.08 3.41 10.83
C GLY A 190 10.59 3.43 10.50
N PRO A 191 10.05 4.62 10.16
CA PRO A 191 8.65 4.77 9.77
C PRO A 191 8.39 4.17 8.38
N ALA A 192 7.27 3.48 8.23
CA ALA A 192 6.68 3.09 6.96
C ALA A 192 5.69 4.16 6.51
N ASN A 193 5.57 4.32 5.20
CA ASN A 193 4.63 5.27 4.59
C ASN A 193 3.78 4.52 3.56
N LEU A 194 2.47 4.74 3.61
CA LEU A 194 1.51 4.29 2.61
C LEU A 194 0.90 5.48 1.87
N ARG A 195 0.93 5.44 0.55
CA ARG A 195 0.23 6.41 -0.31
C ARG A 195 -0.80 5.68 -1.18
N PRO A 196 -2.08 5.73 -0.82
CA PRO A 196 -3.15 5.14 -1.62
C PRO A 196 -3.27 5.80 -2.99
N PHE A 197 -3.68 5.03 -3.99
CA PHE A 197 -3.95 5.54 -5.33
C PHE A 197 -5.16 4.86 -5.97
N VAL A 198 -5.78 5.58 -6.90
CA VAL A 198 -6.72 5.04 -7.87
C VAL A 198 -6.20 5.33 -9.27
N ARG A 199 -6.16 4.29 -10.11
CA ARG A 199 -5.70 4.35 -11.50
C ARG A 199 -6.82 3.86 -12.41
N ILE A 200 -7.10 4.61 -13.47
CA ILE A 200 -7.97 4.21 -14.57
C ILE A 200 -7.14 4.20 -15.85
N VAL A 201 -7.20 3.09 -16.58
CA VAL A 201 -6.53 2.91 -17.88
C VAL A 201 -7.60 2.65 -18.93
N SER A 202 -7.72 3.50 -19.95
CA SER A 202 -8.66 3.27 -21.04
C SER A 202 -8.23 2.08 -21.90
N ALA A 203 -9.15 1.48 -22.64
CA ALA A 203 -8.81 0.43 -23.61
C ALA A 203 -7.86 0.91 -24.72
N THR A 204 -7.70 2.22 -24.91
CA THR A 204 -6.75 2.84 -25.85
C THR A 204 -5.38 3.15 -25.21
N GLY A 205 -5.23 2.97 -23.89
CA GLY A 205 -3.98 3.15 -23.15
C GLY A 205 -3.85 4.48 -22.39
N ASP A 206 -4.81 5.40 -22.55
CA ASP A 206 -4.84 6.67 -21.80
C ASP A 206 -4.99 6.37 -20.32
N THR A 207 -4.12 6.95 -19.50
CA THR A 207 -4.04 6.63 -18.08
C THR A 207 -4.17 7.89 -17.25
N VAL A 208 -5.03 7.85 -16.23
CA VAL A 208 -5.02 8.85 -15.16
C VAL A 208 -4.96 8.17 -13.81
N VAL A 209 -4.14 8.75 -12.93
CA VAL A 209 -3.91 8.28 -11.57
C VAL A 209 -4.12 9.44 -10.62
N THR A 210 -4.90 9.21 -9.58
CA THR A 210 -5.01 10.13 -8.43
C THR A 210 -4.35 9.49 -7.22
N TYR A 211 -3.71 10.30 -6.39
CA TYR A 211 -3.04 9.88 -5.16
C TYR A 211 -3.71 10.53 -3.97
N GLY A 212 -4.08 9.70 -2.99
CA GLY A 212 -4.65 10.17 -1.73
C GLY A 212 -3.59 10.64 -0.72
N PRO A 213 -4.03 11.09 0.46
CA PRO A 213 -3.14 11.48 1.55
C PRO A 213 -2.24 10.31 1.97
N THR A 214 -1.00 10.62 2.33
CA THR A 214 -0.03 9.63 2.82
C THR A 214 -0.25 9.36 4.30
N VAL A 215 -0.21 8.09 4.70
CA VAL A 215 -0.30 7.64 6.10
C VAL A 215 1.07 7.12 6.53
N SER A 216 1.61 7.63 7.63
CA SER A 216 2.93 7.25 8.18
C SER A 216 2.76 6.54 9.52
N PHE A 217 3.50 5.44 9.75
CA PHE A 217 3.41 4.59 10.95
C PHE A 217 4.67 3.76 11.22
#